data_AF-A0AAD8W2L3-F1
#
_entry.id   AF-A0AAD8W2L3-F1
#
_cell.length_a   1.000
_cell.length_b   1.000
_cell.length_c   1.000
_cell.angle_alpha   90.00
_cell.angle_beta   90.00
_cell.angle_gamma   90.00
#
_symmetry.space_group_name_H-M   'P 1'
#
loop_
_entity.id
_entity.type
_entity.pdbx_description
1 polymer ?
#
loop_
_entity_poly.entity_id
_entity_poly.type
_entity_poly.pdbx_seq_one_letter_code
_entity_poly.pdbx_strand_id
1 'polypeptide(L)'
;MPPMRVLDIGGGFMAGPAFDEAATVINAALDRYFGDLAPCVEVIGEPGRYFAETAFTMAARVIGKRTRGELREYWIDDGLYGTLSCIPMDHYVPHPRPLAAPRAGDKTYASTVFGPTCDSLDTVVTGYQLPEMSVGDWLVFDDMGAYTTASGSNFNGFSTSDINIYYAYSS
;
A
#
# COMPACT_ATOMS: atom_id res chain seq x y z
N MET A 1 0.27 -43.75 -8.40
CA MET A 1 0.12 -42.37 -8.88
C MET A 1 1.29 -42.05 -9.78
N PRO A 2 1.13 -41.20 -10.80
CA PRO A 2 2.27 -40.71 -11.58
C PRO A 2 3.24 -39.92 -10.67
N PRO A 3 4.54 -39.84 -11.00
CA PRO A 3 5.50 -39.06 -10.24
C PRO A 3 5.13 -37.58 -10.27
N MET A 4 5.11 -36.94 -9.10
CA MET A 4 4.94 -35.50 -8.95
C MET A 4 6.27 -34.80 -9.26
N ARG A 5 6.22 -33.71 -10.03
CA ARG A 5 7.42 -33.03 -10.56
C ARG A 5 7.51 -31.55 -10.26
N VAL A 6 6.43 -30.94 -9.77
CA VAL A 6 6.40 -29.50 -9.49
C VAL A 6 6.19 -29.30 -8.00
N LEU A 7 7.04 -28.49 -7.40
CA LEU A 7 6.89 -27.96 -6.05
C LEU A 7 6.60 -26.47 -6.15
N ASP A 8 5.42 -26.08 -5.69
CA ASP A 8 5.03 -24.68 -5.59
C ASP A 8 5.24 -24.20 -4.15
N ILE A 9 6.08 -23.19 -3.97
CA ILE A 9 6.34 -22.58 -2.64
C ILE A 9 5.38 -21.41 -2.33
N GLY A 10 4.49 -21.07 -3.26
CA GLY A 10 3.52 -19.99 -3.14
C GLY A 10 4.16 -18.61 -3.13
N GLY A 11 3.42 -17.65 -2.56
CA GLY A 11 3.83 -16.24 -2.40
C GLY A 11 4.10 -15.86 -0.94
N GLY A 12 3.68 -14.65 -0.57
CA GLY A 12 3.89 -14.10 0.79
C GLY A 12 5.19 -13.31 0.97
N PHE A 13 6.00 -13.24 -0.08
CA PHE A 13 7.24 -12.46 -0.11
C PHE A 13 6.96 -10.95 -0.17
N MET A 14 7.71 -10.19 0.62
CA MET A 14 7.80 -8.72 0.58
C MET A 14 9.19 -8.33 0.08
N ALA A 15 9.31 -7.22 -0.63
CA ALA A 15 10.63 -6.75 -1.06
C ALA A 15 11.50 -6.32 0.15
N GLY A 16 12.82 -6.38 0.00
CA GLY A 16 13.77 -5.93 1.02
C GLY A 16 14.36 -7.07 1.88
N PRO A 17 15.02 -6.73 3.01
CA PRO A 17 15.86 -7.69 3.76
C PRO A 17 15.14 -8.95 4.23
N ALA A 18 13.85 -8.86 4.54
CA ALA A 18 13.03 -10.01 4.93
C ALA A 18 12.94 -11.07 3.82
N PHE A 19 13.01 -10.67 2.55
CA PHE A 19 13.07 -11.61 1.42
C PHE A 19 14.35 -12.42 1.44
N ASP A 20 15.50 -11.76 1.63
CA ASP A 20 16.81 -12.42 1.62
C ASP A 20 16.93 -13.45 2.76
N GLU A 21 16.39 -13.11 3.93
CA GLU A 21 16.29 -14.03 5.07
C GLU A 21 15.39 -15.23 4.73
N ALA A 22 14.20 -14.99 4.19
CA ALA A 22 13.28 -16.04 3.78
C ALA A 22 13.89 -16.95 2.71
N ALA A 23 14.49 -16.38 1.67
CA ALA A 23 15.14 -17.11 0.59
C ALA A 23 16.27 -18.00 1.11
N THR A 24 17.07 -17.50 2.06
CA THR A 24 18.14 -18.29 2.70
C THR A 24 17.58 -19.54 3.40
N VAL A 25 16.53 -19.37 4.20
CA VAL A 25 15.88 -20.47 4.93
C VAL A 25 15.21 -21.46 3.96
N ILE A 26 14.52 -20.95 2.94
CA ILE A 26 13.85 -21.76 1.92
C ILE A 26 14.86 -22.58 1.14
N ASN A 27 15.97 -21.99 0.67
CA ASN A 27 17.02 -22.71 -0.05
C ASN A 27 17.60 -23.86 0.80
N ALA A 28 17.90 -23.60 2.08
CA ALA A 28 18.36 -24.65 2.99
C ALA A 28 17.34 -25.78 3.20
N ALA A 29 16.05 -25.45 3.21
CA ALA A 29 14.97 -26.43 3.29
C ALA A 29 14.83 -27.24 1.99
N LEU A 30 14.89 -26.58 0.83
CA LEU A 30 14.87 -27.23 -0.48
C LEU A 30 16.02 -28.22 -0.62
N ASP A 31 17.24 -27.82 -0.25
CA ASP A 31 18.40 -28.70 -0.25
C ASP A 31 18.19 -29.91 0.68
N ARG A 32 17.68 -29.66 1.89
CA ARG A 32 17.46 -30.72 2.90
C ARG A 32 16.40 -31.75 2.50
N TYR A 33 15.28 -31.30 1.93
CA TYR A 33 14.11 -32.15 1.69
C TYR A 33 13.97 -32.62 0.24
N PHE A 34 14.54 -31.87 -0.70
CA PHE A 34 14.42 -32.13 -2.13
C PHE A 34 15.77 -32.18 -2.86
N GLY A 35 16.91 -32.04 -2.17
CA GLY A 35 18.24 -32.02 -2.81
C GLY A 35 18.55 -33.24 -3.68
N ASP A 36 18.25 -34.45 -3.18
CA ASP A 36 18.42 -35.70 -3.94
C ASP A 36 17.47 -35.81 -5.14
N LEU A 37 16.41 -34.98 -5.15
CA LEU A 37 15.38 -34.94 -6.19
C LEU A 37 15.49 -33.71 -7.08
N ALA A 38 16.49 -32.84 -6.89
CA ALA A 38 16.66 -31.60 -7.65
C ALA A 38 16.65 -31.78 -9.18
N PRO A 39 17.20 -32.86 -9.78
CA PRO A 39 17.09 -33.09 -11.23
C PRO A 39 15.68 -33.45 -11.72
N CYS A 40 14.78 -33.80 -10.79
CA CYS A 40 13.46 -34.37 -11.07
C CYS A 40 12.30 -33.46 -10.62
N VAL A 41 12.60 -32.43 -9.81
CA VAL A 41 11.62 -31.51 -9.23
C VAL A 41 11.91 -30.09 -9.73
N GLU A 42 10.93 -29.49 -10.38
CA GLU A 42 10.89 -28.08 -10.73
C GLU A 42 10.28 -27.30 -9.56
N VAL A 43 10.99 -26.28 -9.07
CA VAL A 43 10.51 -25.41 -8.00
C VAL A 43 10.01 -24.11 -8.62
N ILE A 44 8.77 -23.75 -8.33
CA ILE A 44 8.16 -22.47 -8.72
C ILE A 44 7.70 -21.72 -7.47
N GLY A 45 7.48 -20.41 -7.61
CA GLY A 45 6.82 -19.59 -6.60
C GLY A 45 5.86 -18.58 -7.25
N GLU A 46 4.99 -18.00 -6.43
CA GLU A 46 3.92 -17.08 -6.83
C GLU A 46 4.10 -15.68 -6.19
N PRO A 47 5.25 -15.00 -6.35
CA PRO A 47 5.47 -13.67 -5.75
C PRO A 47 4.58 -12.61 -6.42
N GLY A 48 3.59 -12.11 -5.69
CA GLY A 48 2.77 -10.96 -6.08
C GLY A 48 3.29 -9.66 -5.49
N ARG A 49 3.02 -9.43 -4.19
CA ARG A 49 3.43 -8.23 -3.44
C ARG A 49 4.90 -7.87 -3.64
N TYR A 50 5.79 -8.86 -3.57
CA TYR A 50 7.23 -8.68 -3.79
C TYR A 50 7.58 -7.83 -5.01
N PHE A 51 6.88 -8.01 -6.14
CA PHE A 51 7.15 -7.23 -7.34
C PHE A 51 6.40 -5.89 -7.37
N ALA A 52 5.19 -5.85 -6.82
CA ALA A 52 4.28 -4.73 -7.04
C ALA A 52 4.38 -3.63 -5.98
N GLU A 53 4.57 -3.98 -4.71
CA GLU A 53 4.37 -3.11 -3.54
C GLU A 53 5.09 -1.76 -3.66
N THR A 54 6.41 -1.78 -3.85
CA THR A 54 7.26 -0.57 -3.86
C THR A 54 7.27 0.18 -5.20
N ALA A 55 6.62 -0.36 -6.24
CA ALA A 55 6.63 0.24 -7.57
C ALA A 55 5.72 1.46 -7.70
N PHE A 56 4.79 1.67 -6.75
CA PHE A 56 3.80 2.74 -6.80
C PHE A 56 3.76 3.55 -5.49
N THR A 57 3.72 4.87 -5.62
CA THR A 57 3.31 5.80 -4.57
C THR A 57 1.96 6.39 -4.99
N MET A 58 0.99 6.34 -4.10
CA MET A 58 -0.31 6.98 -4.31
C MET A 58 -0.23 8.45 -3.90
N ALA A 59 -0.85 9.35 -4.67
CA ALA A 59 -1.05 10.74 -4.30
C ALA A 59 -2.55 11.06 -4.33
N ALA A 60 -3.06 11.61 -3.23
CA ALA A 60 -4.45 12.03 -3.07
C ALA A 60 -4.53 13.51 -2.73
N ARG A 61 -5.44 14.23 -3.38
CA ARG A 61 -5.61 15.66 -3.19
C ARG A 61 -6.61 15.93 -2.07
N VAL A 62 -6.30 16.88 -1.20
CA VAL A 62 -7.23 17.38 -0.18
C VAL A 62 -8.35 18.15 -0.87
N ILE A 63 -9.57 17.62 -0.82
CA ILE A 63 -10.78 18.21 -1.40
C ILE A 63 -11.68 18.90 -0.37
N GLY A 64 -11.48 18.60 0.91
CA GLY A 64 -12.24 19.18 2.01
C GLY A 64 -11.38 19.37 3.25
N LYS A 65 -11.74 20.36 4.07
CA LYS A 65 -11.04 20.66 5.31
C LYS A 65 -12.02 21.15 6.38
N ARG A 66 -11.80 20.70 7.61
CA ARG A 66 -12.49 21.22 8.80
C ARG A 66 -11.49 21.37 9.94
N THR A 67 -11.62 22.46 10.68
CA THR A 67 -10.78 22.77 11.83
C THR A 67 -11.65 22.89 13.08
N ARG A 68 -11.28 22.19 14.16
CA ARG A 68 -11.99 22.20 15.45
C ARG A 68 -10.98 22.34 16.59
N GLY A 69 -10.65 23.57 16.98
CA GLY A 69 -9.59 23.83 17.96
C GLY A 69 -8.24 23.36 17.43
N GLU A 70 -7.58 22.42 18.12
CA GLU A 70 -6.32 21.80 17.69
C GLU A 70 -6.52 20.58 16.78
N LEU A 71 -7.75 20.07 16.61
CA LEU A 71 -8.06 18.97 15.70
C LEU A 71 -8.15 19.49 14.25
N ARG A 72 -7.54 18.74 13.33
CA ARG A 72 -7.66 18.93 11.89
C ARG A 72 -8.34 17.73 11.25
N GLU A 73 -9.21 18.02 10.29
CA GLU A 73 -9.93 17.00 9.53
C GLU A 73 -9.81 17.32 8.05
N TYR A 74 -9.38 16.33 7.26
CA TYR A 74 -9.14 16.47 5.83
C TYR A 74 -9.89 15.38 5.07
N TRP A 75 -10.53 15.74 3.97
CA TRP A 75 -11.12 14.79 3.02
C TRP A 75 -10.22 14.76 1.80
N ILE A 76 -9.83 13.57 1.38
CA ILE A 76 -9.07 13.35 0.15
C ILE A 76 -9.97 12.74 -0.94
N ASP A 77 -9.53 12.81 -2.19
CA ASP A 77 -10.28 12.34 -3.36
C ASP A 77 -10.21 10.83 -3.63
N ASP A 78 -9.67 10.06 -2.69
CA ASP A 78 -9.66 8.59 -2.71
C ASP A 78 -9.68 8.06 -1.26
N GLY A 79 -10.06 6.80 -1.05
CA GLY A 79 -10.36 6.28 0.28
C GLY A 79 -10.40 4.76 0.35
N LEU A 80 -11.01 4.24 1.42
CA LEU A 80 -11.03 2.80 1.72
C LEU A 80 -11.79 1.98 0.67
N TYR A 81 -12.72 2.60 -0.05
CA TYR A 81 -13.45 1.94 -1.13
C TYR A 81 -12.70 1.96 -2.46
N GLY A 82 -11.63 2.75 -2.58
CA GLY A 82 -10.81 2.89 -3.77
C GLY A 82 -9.42 2.30 -3.57
N THR A 83 -8.37 3.10 -3.74
CA THR A 83 -6.97 2.61 -3.68
C THR A 83 -6.55 2.18 -2.28
N LEU A 84 -7.12 2.78 -1.22
CA LEU A 84 -6.77 2.50 0.18
C LEU A 84 -7.57 1.33 0.78
N SER A 85 -8.22 0.51 -0.06
CA SER A 85 -8.87 -0.75 0.35
C SER A 85 -7.91 -1.75 0.99
N CYS A 86 -6.60 -1.62 0.73
CA CYS A 86 -5.55 -2.38 1.40
C CYS A 86 -5.53 -2.17 2.92
N ILE A 87 -6.06 -1.08 3.45
CA ILE A 87 -6.13 -0.86 4.91
C ILE A 87 -7.03 -1.93 5.57
N PRO A 88 -8.33 -2.05 5.21
CA PRO A 88 -9.18 -3.08 5.79
C PRO A 88 -8.90 -4.49 5.25
N MET A 89 -8.50 -4.63 3.98
CA MET A 89 -8.39 -5.94 3.32
C MET A 89 -7.03 -6.62 3.50
N ASP A 90 -5.98 -5.83 3.66
CA ASP A 90 -4.59 -6.28 3.59
C ASP A 90 -3.75 -5.79 4.77
N HIS A 91 -4.38 -5.12 5.74
CA HIS A 91 -3.77 -4.60 6.95
C HIS A 91 -2.63 -3.59 6.71
N TYR A 92 -2.66 -2.88 5.58
CA TYR A 92 -1.74 -1.77 5.34
C TYR A 92 -1.87 -0.72 6.45
N VAL A 93 -0.73 -0.28 6.98
CA VAL A 93 -0.66 0.78 8.00
C VAL A 93 -0.29 2.08 7.30
N PRO A 94 -1.24 3.02 7.14
CA PRO A 94 -1.00 4.24 6.38
C PRO A 94 -0.09 5.22 7.12
N HIS A 95 0.89 5.75 6.38
CA HIS A 95 1.80 6.81 6.81
C HIS A 95 1.70 8.02 5.88
N PRO A 96 0.56 8.74 5.85
CA PRO A 96 0.37 9.86 4.94
C PRO A 96 1.40 10.95 5.19
N ARG A 97 2.00 11.47 4.12
CA ARG A 97 2.91 12.62 4.17
C ARG A 97 2.50 13.66 3.14
N PRO A 98 2.66 14.97 3.41
CA PRO A 98 2.48 15.99 2.40
C PRO A 98 3.45 15.77 1.22
N LEU A 99 2.99 15.97 -0.01
CA LEU A 99 3.86 15.91 -1.19
C LEU A 99 4.92 17.03 -1.15
N ALA A 100 4.48 18.24 -0.80
CA ALA A 100 5.39 19.35 -0.57
C ALA A 100 6.12 19.12 0.76
N ALA A 101 7.46 19.13 0.73
CA ALA A 101 8.26 18.96 1.93
C ALA A 101 7.87 20.01 2.98
N PRO A 102 7.51 19.59 4.21
CA PRO A 102 7.29 20.53 5.31
C PRO A 102 8.54 21.38 5.56
N ARG A 103 8.35 22.63 5.98
CA ARG A 103 9.49 23.47 6.37
C ARG A 103 9.97 23.03 7.75
N ALA A 104 11.27 23.18 7.98
CA ALA A 104 11.85 22.92 9.30
C ALA A 104 11.16 23.81 10.35
N GLY A 105 10.56 23.18 11.36
CA GLY A 105 9.85 23.86 12.45
C GLY A 105 8.34 24.05 12.23
N ASP A 106 7.76 23.53 11.15
CA ASP A 106 6.32 23.55 10.96
C ASP A 106 5.61 22.80 12.09
N LYS A 107 4.62 23.46 12.71
CA LYS A 107 3.79 22.85 13.74
C LYS A 107 2.90 21.78 13.11
N THR A 108 2.84 20.62 13.76
CA THR A 108 1.88 19.56 13.41
C THR A 108 0.67 19.58 14.34
N TYR A 109 -0.42 19.00 13.86
CA TYR A 109 -1.68 18.87 14.56
C TYR A 109 -2.17 17.43 14.49
N ALA A 110 -2.86 17.00 15.55
CA ALA A 110 -3.61 15.75 15.50
C ALA A 110 -4.68 15.86 14.41
N SER A 111 -4.61 14.96 13.44
CA SER A 111 -5.38 15.04 12.21
C SER A 111 -6.13 13.73 11.94
N THR A 112 -7.33 13.87 11.38
CA THR A 112 -8.09 12.76 10.81
C THR A 112 -8.18 12.95 9.30
N VAL A 113 -7.88 11.90 8.54
CA VAL A 113 -8.01 11.90 7.07
C VAL A 113 -9.15 10.94 6.72
N PHE A 114 -10.12 11.46 5.97
CA PHE A 114 -11.28 10.74 5.46
C PHE A 114 -11.16 10.55 3.94
N GLY A 115 -11.73 9.46 3.44
CA GLY A 115 -11.99 9.32 2.01
C GLY A 115 -13.19 10.16 1.55
N PRO A 116 -13.53 10.10 0.25
CA PRO A 116 -14.49 11.01 -0.38
C PRO A 116 -15.94 10.58 -0.20
N THR A 117 -16.22 9.41 0.40
CA THR A 117 -17.57 8.85 0.43
C THR A 117 -18.44 9.41 1.57
N CYS A 118 -19.72 9.07 1.55
CA CYS A 118 -20.67 9.44 2.62
C CYS A 118 -20.64 8.46 3.80
N ASP A 119 -19.85 7.39 3.73
CA ASP A 119 -19.75 6.39 4.79
C ASP A 119 -18.73 6.87 5.84
N SER A 120 -19.12 6.85 7.11
CA SER A 120 -18.21 7.21 8.21
C SER A 120 -17.05 6.23 8.38
N LEU A 121 -17.20 5.00 7.89
CA LEU A 121 -16.13 4.00 7.91
C LEU A 121 -15.01 4.35 6.92
N ASP A 122 -15.25 5.25 5.97
CA ASP A 122 -14.24 5.75 5.03
C ASP A 122 -13.27 6.74 5.72
N THR A 123 -12.62 6.24 6.77
CA THR A 123 -11.66 6.96 7.59
C THR A 123 -10.30 6.29 7.42
N VAL A 124 -9.36 7.01 6.79
CA VAL A 124 -8.03 6.50 6.42
C VAL A 124 -7.10 6.47 7.63
N VAL A 125 -7.02 7.59 8.37
CA VAL A 125 -6.24 7.69 9.62
C VAL A 125 -6.95 8.58 10.62
N THR A 126 -6.74 8.30 11.91
CA THR A 126 -7.19 9.16 13.02
C THR A 126 -6.02 9.51 13.94
N GLY A 127 -6.00 10.75 14.45
CA GLY A 127 -4.97 11.21 15.39
C GLY A 127 -3.55 11.32 14.83
N TYR A 128 -3.37 11.22 13.51
CA TYR A 128 -2.07 11.27 12.85
C TYR A 128 -1.52 12.71 12.85
N GLN A 129 -0.22 12.90 13.08
CA GLN A 129 0.38 14.23 13.11
C GLN A 129 0.67 14.70 11.68
N LEU A 130 -0.02 15.75 11.24
CA LEU A 130 0.23 16.41 9.95
C LEU A 130 0.46 17.91 10.18
N PRO A 131 1.27 18.58 9.33
CA PRO A 131 1.25 20.03 9.27
C PRO A 131 -0.12 20.53 8.82
N GLU A 132 -0.35 21.84 8.95
CA GLU A 132 -1.59 22.46 8.46
C GLU A 132 -1.70 22.30 6.92
N MET A 133 -2.62 21.45 6.46
CA MET A 133 -2.93 21.28 5.04
C MET A 133 -4.06 22.22 4.58
N SER A 134 -4.12 22.52 3.29
CA SER A 134 -5.17 23.28 2.61
C SER A 134 -5.85 22.46 1.52
N VAL A 135 -7.07 22.86 1.13
CA VAL A 135 -7.73 22.28 -0.04
C VAL A 135 -6.87 22.56 -1.27
N GLY A 136 -6.61 21.51 -2.06
CA GLY A 136 -5.71 21.52 -3.21
C GLY A 136 -4.31 20.98 -2.92
N ASP A 137 -3.90 20.84 -1.65
CA ASP A 137 -2.65 20.18 -1.30
C ASP A 137 -2.74 18.67 -1.52
N TRP A 138 -1.58 18.01 -1.58
CA TRP A 138 -1.49 16.57 -1.83
C TRP A 138 -0.92 15.83 -0.62
N LEU A 139 -1.55 14.73 -0.27
CA LEU A 139 -1.00 13.69 0.61
C LEU A 139 -0.53 12.53 -0.25
N VAL A 140 0.59 11.94 0.11
CA VAL A 140 1.12 10.74 -0.54
C VAL A 140 1.28 9.59 0.43
N PHE A 141 1.12 8.39 -0.12
CA PHE A 141 1.18 7.12 0.57
C PHE A 141 2.15 6.23 -0.22
N ASP A 142 3.23 5.81 0.45
CA ASP A 142 4.27 4.98 -0.15
C ASP A 142 3.84 3.50 -0.16
N ASP A 143 4.49 2.71 -1.01
CA ASP A 143 4.31 1.26 -1.12
C ASP A 143 2.89 0.80 -1.47
N MET A 144 2.25 1.52 -2.42
CA MET A 144 0.84 1.38 -2.79
C MET A 144 0.59 0.53 -4.05
N GLY A 145 1.51 -0.35 -4.42
CA GLY A 145 1.37 -1.16 -5.63
C GLY A 145 0.70 -2.52 -5.45
N ALA A 146 0.57 -3.04 -4.23
CA ALA A 146 0.02 -4.37 -3.96
C ALA A 146 -1.33 -4.30 -3.22
N TYR A 147 -2.32 -5.06 -3.70
CA TYR A 147 -3.66 -5.21 -3.10
C TYR A 147 -4.44 -3.90 -2.88
N THR A 148 -4.07 -2.85 -3.61
CA THR A 148 -4.72 -1.54 -3.60
C THR A 148 -5.89 -1.52 -4.58
N THR A 149 -5.71 -0.93 -5.77
CA THR A 149 -6.74 -0.81 -6.82
C THR A 149 -7.36 -2.14 -7.23
N ALA A 150 -6.63 -3.25 -7.09
CA ALA A 150 -7.11 -4.60 -7.37
C ALA A 150 -8.31 -5.04 -6.50
N SER A 151 -8.50 -4.43 -5.32
CA SER A 151 -9.62 -4.70 -4.41
C SER A 151 -10.58 -3.51 -4.26
N GLY A 152 -10.35 -2.43 -5.00
CA GLY A 152 -11.20 -1.24 -5.00
C GLY A 152 -12.55 -1.46 -5.69
N SER A 153 -13.49 -0.57 -5.40
CA SER A 153 -14.86 -0.59 -5.90
C SER A 153 -15.31 0.81 -6.33
N ASN A 154 -16.36 0.88 -7.15
CA ASN A 154 -16.95 2.16 -7.58
C ASN A 154 -18.03 2.67 -6.62
N PHE A 155 -17.88 2.44 -5.32
CA PHE A 155 -18.83 2.90 -4.31
C PHE A 155 -18.98 4.43 -4.35
N ASN A 156 -20.20 4.93 -4.12
CA ASN A 156 -20.56 6.34 -4.29
C ASN A 156 -20.27 6.97 -5.67
N GLY A 157 -19.95 6.15 -6.69
CA GLY A 157 -19.67 6.62 -8.05
C GLY A 157 -18.26 7.14 -8.27
N PHE A 158 -17.34 6.96 -7.31
CA PHE A 158 -15.91 7.26 -7.49
C PHE A 158 -15.24 6.10 -8.23
N SER A 159 -14.78 6.35 -9.45
CA SER A 159 -14.28 5.33 -10.37
C SER A 159 -12.83 4.95 -10.05
N THR A 160 -12.57 3.67 -9.80
CA THR A 160 -11.20 3.15 -9.63
C THR A 160 -10.46 2.92 -10.95
N SER A 161 -11.17 2.96 -12.08
CA SER A 161 -10.56 2.86 -13.42
C SER A 161 -10.03 4.19 -13.96
N ASP A 162 -10.43 5.32 -13.36
CA ASP A 162 -10.03 6.66 -13.80
C ASP A 162 -8.81 7.21 -13.02
N ILE A 163 -8.06 6.33 -12.36
CA ILE A 163 -6.83 6.69 -11.64
C ILE A 163 -5.72 6.97 -12.64
N ASN A 164 -5.26 8.22 -12.67
CA ASN A 164 -4.17 8.64 -13.54
C ASN A 164 -2.83 8.13 -13.00
N ILE A 165 -2.07 7.41 -13.83
CA ILE A 165 -0.73 6.93 -13.51
C ILE A 165 0.30 7.88 -14.14
N TYR A 166 1.20 8.40 -13.32
CA TYR A 166 2.29 9.28 -13.76
C TYR A 166 3.63 8.60 -13.55
N TYR A 167 4.52 8.67 -14.54
CA TYR A 167 5.90 8.23 -14.39
C TYR A 167 6.76 9.41 -13.91
N ALA A 168 7.28 9.31 -12.69
CA ALA A 168 8.25 10.24 -12.16
C ALA A 168 9.65 9.61 -12.23
N TYR A 169 10.62 10.38 -12.70
CA TYR A 169 12.04 10.01 -12.72
C TYR A 169 12.85 11.18 -12.14
N SER A 170 13.69 10.91 -11.17
CA SER A 170 14.73 11.85 -10.74
C SER A 170 16.08 11.36 -11.26
N SER A 171 16.76 12.23 -12.01
CA SER A 171 18.15 12.06 -12.46
C SER A 171 19.15 12.19 -11.33
#